data_AF-A0A258FPM9-F1
#
_entry.id   AF-A0A258FPM9-F1
#
_cell.length_a   1.000
_cell.length_b   1.000
_cell.length_c   1.000
_cell.angle_alpha   90.00
_cell.angle_beta   90.00
_cell.angle_gamma   90.00
#
_symmetry.space_group_name_H-M   'P 1'
#
loop_
_entity.id
_entity.type
_entity.pdbx_description
1 polymer ?
#
loop_
_entity_poly.entity_id
_entity_poly.type
_entity_poly.pdbx_seq_one_letter_code
_entity_poly.pdbx_strand_id
1 'polypeptide(L)'
;MTGPVRFGTLADGRAVQALRLAWPGGIEAQILDYGAVVRSLRFGGIETVLGFETVEAYVADRAYQGCVVGRFANRIDRGRFEVDGRAFQVEANEGPNTLHGGPVGFGRRLWALERWDDRSATLSYRSPEGEEGFPGTVDARIKFRLAGATALEITWLAQASALTPVNLTHHLYFNLSGDPSTSVLDHELQIAADAITPVRPDLIPTGDLMAVEGTPFDLRRAAPIGEAVAQTHPQLAIAGGLDHNWVLNGPARLACPRTGLAMTLTTDQPGLQVYSGQGLTAPFAAHGGIALEPQGFPDAVNQPSFPDVLLRPGQTYRRHAVYRFAGGAV
;
A
#
# COMPACT_ATOMS: atom_id res chain seq x y z
N MET A 1 -2.49 -27.43 -13.72
CA MET A 1 -2.89 -26.29 -12.90
C MET A 1 -4.38 -26.40 -12.65
N THR A 2 -4.81 -26.44 -11.39
CA THR A 2 -6.22 -26.15 -11.06
C THR A 2 -6.38 -24.65 -11.22
N GLY A 3 -7.35 -24.19 -12.02
CA GLY A 3 -7.56 -22.77 -12.32
C GLY A 3 -7.78 -21.91 -11.06
N PRO A 4 -8.08 -20.61 -11.25
CA PRO A 4 -8.54 -19.74 -10.16
C PRO A 4 -9.60 -20.45 -9.31
N VAL A 5 -9.47 -20.36 -7.99
CA VAL A 5 -10.40 -21.00 -7.05
C VAL A 5 -11.38 -19.96 -6.54
N ARG A 6 -12.67 -20.29 -6.45
CA ARG A 6 -13.65 -19.39 -5.85
C ARG A 6 -13.30 -19.16 -4.37
N PHE A 7 -13.07 -17.91 -4.00
CA PHE A 7 -12.82 -17.48 -2.62
C PHE A 7 -14.13 -17.13 -1.91
N GLY A 8 -15.09 -16.56 -2.63
CA GLY A 8 -16.42 -16.25 -2.09
C GLY A 8 -17.34 -15.60 -3.12
N THR A 9 -18.36 -14.90 -2.63
CA THR A 9 -19.38 -14.24 -3.47
C THR A 9 -19.73 -12.90 -2.86
N LEU A 10 -19.80 -11.86 -3.68
CA LEU A 10 -20.33 -10.58 -3.26
C LEU A 10 -21.85 -10.65 -3.07
N ALA A 11 -22.41 -9.68 -2.35
CA ALA A 11 -23.84 -9.59 -2.09
C ALA A 11 -24.71 -9.52 -3.36
N ASP A 12 -24.13 -9.04 -4.47
CA ASP A 12 -24.79 -8.97 -5.79
C ASP A 12 -24.64 -10.25 -6.64
N GLY A 13 -24.07 -11.31 -6.07
CA GLY A 13 -23.93 -12.61 -6.72
C GLY A 13 -22.66 -12.78 -7.56
N ARG A 14 -21.85 -11.73 -7.75
CA ARG A 14 -20.57 -11.85 -8.46
C ARG A 14 -19.58 -12.67 -7.64
N ALA A 15 -18.86 -13.59 -8.31
CA ALA A 15 -17.86 -14.43 -7.66
C ALA A 15 -16.54 -13.66 -7.46
N VAL A 16 -15.87 -13.93 -6.34
CA VAL A 16 -14.49 -13.51 -6.08
C VAL A 16 -13.59 -14.73 -6.21
N GLN A 17 -12.49 -14.59 -6.93
CA GLN A 17 -11.52 -15.64 -7.17
C GLN A 17 -10.21 -15.37 -6.44
N ALA A 18 -9.57 -16.45 -6.00
CA ALA A 18 -8.21 -16.47 -5.49
C ALA A 18 -7.26 -17.11 -6.51
N LEU A 19 -6.17 -16.40 -6.81
CA LEU A 19 -5.11 -16.77 -7.72
C LEU A 19 -3.89 -17.18 -6.90
N ARG A 20 -3.47 -18.43 -7.01
CA ARG A 20 -2.24 -18.90 -6.36
C ARG A 20 -1.05 -18.65 -7.26
N LEU A 21 -0.01 -18.04 -6.71
CA LEU A 21 1.32 -17.96 -7.28
C LEU A 21 2.27 -18.71 -6.34
N ALA A 22 3.18 -19.52 -6.85
CA ALA A 22 4.13 -20.24 -6.01
C ALA A 22 5.50 -20.45 -6.66
N TRP A 23 6.53 -20.39 -5.83
CA TRP A 23 7.85 -20.91 -6.12
C TRP A 23 8.13 -22.19 -5.36
N PRO A 24 8.37 -23.35 -6.04
CA PRO A 24 8.70 -24.59 -5.36
C PRO A 24 9.86 -24.39 -4.40
N GLY A 25 9.64 -24.68 -3.12
CA GLY A 25 10.62 -24.47 -2.05
C GLY A 25 10.91 -22.99 -1.73
N GLY A 26 10.03 -22.07 -2.12
CA GLY A 26 10.23 -20.63 -1.96
C GLY A 26 8.95 -19.88 -1.62
N ILE A 27 8.87 -18.64 -2.09
CA ILE A 27 7.77 -17.72 -1.85
C ILE A 27 6.45 -18.20 -2.47
N GLU A 28 5.36 -18.03 -1.75
CA GLU A 28 4.00 -18.30 -2.23
C GLU A 28 3.12 -17.08 -1.99
N ALA A 29 2.20 -16.79 -2.90
CA ALA A 29 1.26 -15.69 -2.77
C ALA A 29 -0.15 -16.11 -3.20
N GLN A 30 -1.16 -15.48 -2.60
CA GLN A 30 -2.55 -15.60 -3.01
C GLN A 30 -3.12 -14.21 -3.29
N ILE A 31 -3.57 -14.00 -4.52
CA ILE A 31 -4.12 -12.72 -4.98
C ILE A 31 -5.63 -12.87 -5.17
N LEU A 32 -6.45 -11.96 -4.64
CA LEU A 32 -7.88 -11.91 -4.95
C LEU A 32 -8.12 -10.99 -6.14
N ASP A 33 -9.07 -11.34 -7.00
CA ASP A 33 -9.54 -10.44 -8.06
C ASP A 33 -10.41 -9.29 -7.52
N TYR A 34 -10.92 -9.40 -6.29
CA TYR A 34 -11.51 -8.29 -5.55
C TYR A 34 -10.42 -7.43 -4.90
N GLY A 35 -10.40 -6.15 -5.26
CA GLY A 35 -9.44 -5.16 -4.75
C GLY A 35 -7.99 -5.42 -5.13
N ALA A 36 -7.74 -6.36 -6.06
CA ALA A 36 -6.41 -6.89 -6.36
C ALA A 36 -5.63 -7.30 -5.10
N VAL A 37 -6.34 -7.78 -4.06
CA VAL A 37 -5.78 -7.98 -2.72
C VAL A 37 -4.68 -9.04 -2.73
N VAL A 38 -3.53 -8.74 -2.13
CA VAL A 38 -2.58 -9.77 -1.70
C VAL A 38 -3.05 -10.31 -0.35
N ARG A 39 -3.78 -11.44 -0.38
CA ARG A 39 -4.42 -12.02 0.81
C ARG A 39 -3.45 -12.87 1.63
N SER A 40 -2.46 -13.46 0.98
CA SER A 40 -1.42 -14.26 1.62
C SER A 40 -0.10 -14.07 0.87
N LEU A 41 0.99 -14.00 1.62
CA LEU A 41 2.36 -13.93 1.14
C LEU A 41 3.25 -14.70 2.11
N ARG A 42 3.61 -15.93 1.74
CA ARG A 42 4.36 -16.85 2.59
C ARG A 42 5.79 -17.00 2.13
N PHE A 43 6.73 -17.03 3.07
CA PHE A 43 8.13 -17.36 2.81
C PHE A 43 8.68 -18.20 3.97
N GLY A 44 9.37 -19.31 3.65
CA GLY A 44 9.84 -20.25 4.69
C GLY A 44 8.71 -20.83 5.55
N GLY A 45 7.50 -20.95 5.00
CA GLY A 45 6.32 -21.40 5.73
C GLY A 45 5.65 -20.35 6.62
N ILE A 46 6.25 -19.17 6.82
CA ILE A 46 5.71 -18.07 7.62
C ILE A 46 4.77 -17.22 6.76
N GLU A 47 3.57 -16.91 7.27
CA GLU A 47 2.69 -15.90 6.67
C GLU A 47 3.21 -14.51 7.00
N THR A 48 3.53 -13.70 6.00
CA THR A 48 4.26 -12.43 6.21
C THR A 48 3.36 -11.21 6.12
N VAL A 49 2.12 -11.37 5.68
CA VAL A 49 1.13 -10.30 5.59
C VAL A 49 -0.15 -10.67 6.32
N LEU A 50 -0.82 -9.67 6.89
CA LEU A 50 -2.16 -9.86 7.45
C LEU A 50 -3.18 -10.03 6.31
N GLY A 51 -4.17 -10.88 6.54
CA GLY A 51 -5.24 -11.17 5.59
C GLY A 51 -6.47 -11.72 6.29
N PHE A 52 -7.59 -11.72 5.57
CA PHE A 52 -8.84 -12.31 6.05
C PHE A 52 -9.14 -13.65 5.37
N GLU A 53 -9.97 -14.44 6.03
CA GLU A 53 -10.40 -15.77 5.55
C GLU A 53 -11.64 -15.73 4.65
N THR A 54 -12.37 -14.61 4.62
CA THR A 54 -13.65 -14.52 3.88
C THR A 54 -13.79 -13.21 3.09
N VAL A 55 -14.61 -13.24 2.03
CA VAL A 55 -14.94 -12.05 1.22
C VAL A 55 -15.68 -11.01 2.06
N GLU A 56 -16.56 -11.45 2.95
CA GLU A 56 -17.38 -10.57 3.80
C GLU A 56 -16.49 -9.71 4.71
N ALA A 57 -15.40 -10.29 5.24
CA ALA A 57 -14.43 -9.54 6.02
C ALA A 57 -13.72 -8.47 5.18
N TYR A 58 -13.30 -8.78 3.96
CA TYR A 58 -12.72 -7.79 3.03
C TYR A 58 -13.71 -6.70 2.60
N VAL A 59 -14.99 -7.03 2.48
CA VAL A 59 -16.04 -6.03 2.17
C VAL A 59 -16.28 -5.11 3.37
N ALA A 60 -16.29 -5.66 4.60
CA ALA A 60 -16.50 -4.90 5.83
C ALA A 60 -15.27 -4.08 6.26
N ASP A 61 -14.09 -4.47 5.77
CA ASP A 61 -12.81 -3.87 6.14
C ASP A 61 -12.78 -2.35 5.95
N ARG A 62 -12.13 -1.68 6.90
CA ARG A 62 -11.88 -0.23 6.92
C ARG A 62 -10.39 0.11 6.97
N ALA A 63 -9.53 -0.89 7.12
CA ALA A 63 -8.09 -0.73 7.23
C ALA A 63 -7.34 -0.94 5.90
N TYR A 64 -8.06 -1.19 4.78
CA TYR A 64 -7.50 -1.41 3.44
C TYR A 64 -6.60 -2.64 3.34
N GLN A 65 -6.95 -3.71 4.05
CA GLN A 65 -6.13 -4.89 4.24
C GLN A 65 -5.66 -5.51 2.92
N GLY A 66 -4.39 -5.25 2.57
CA GLY A 66 -3.70 -5.86 1.43
C GLY A 66 -4.20 -5.46 0.04
N CYS A 67 -5.16 -4.54 -0.08
CA CYS A 67 -5.74 -4.14 -1.35
C CYS A 67 -4.88 -3.12 -2.10
N VAL A 68 -5.12 -2.97 -3.40
CA VAL A 68 -4.64 -1.79 -4.13
C VAL A 68 -5.42 -0.57 -3.68
N VAL A 69 -4.71 0.54 -3.46
CA VAL A 69 -5.34 1.84 -3.18
C VAL A 69 -5.18 2.76 -4.38
N GLY A 70 -6.26 3.47 -4.73
CA GLY A 70 -6.36 4.26 -5.94
C GLY A 70 -7.79 4.79 -6.16
N ARG A 71 -8.03 5.74 -7.06
CA ARG A 71 -7.12 6.29 -8.08
C ARG A 71 -5.96 7.11 -7.51
N PHE A 72 -6.12 7.64 -6.29
CA PHE A 72 -5.08 8.36 -5.56
C PHE A 72 -4.89 7.78 -4.15
N ALA A 73 -3.71 7.24 -3.88
CA ALA A 73 -3.28 6.74 -2.59
C ALA A 73 -3.09 7.87 -1.58
N ASN A 74 -3.39 7.58 -0.32
CA ASN A 74 -3.35 8.54 0.78
C ASN A 74 -4.36 9.70 0.57
N ARG A 75 -4.10 10.86 1.17
CA ARG A 75 -5.07 11.94 1.31
C ARG A 75 -4.95 12.99 0.20
N ILE A 76 -6.08 13.57 -0.18
CA ILE A 76 -6.21 14.82 -0.93
C ILE A 76 -6.94 15.82 -0.03
N ASP A 77 -6.33 16.98 0.21
CA ASP A 77 -6.86 18.03 1.09
C ASP A 77 -8.26 18.46 0.62
N ARG A 78 -9.24 18.33 1.53
CA ARG A 78 -10.66 18.64 1.30
C ARG A 78 -11.31 17.92 0.11
N GLY A 79 -10.65 16.88 -0.42
CA GLY A 79 -11.03 16.24 -1.67
C GLY A 79 -11.05 17.20 -2.86
N ARG A 80 -10.23 18.26 -2.84
CA ARG A 80 -10.20 19.29 -3.90
C ARG A 80 -8.84 19.39 -4.53
N PHE A 81 -8.83 19.64 -5.83
CA PHE A 81 -7.61 19.97 -6.56
C PHE A 81 -7.94 20.74 -7.84
N GLU A 82 -6.92 21.34 -8.44
CA GLU A 82 -7.04 22.05 -9.72
C GLU A 82 -6.13 21.40 -10.77
N VAL A 83 -6.67 21.20 -11.98
CA VAL A 83 -5.94 20.72 -13.14
C VAL A 83 -6.31 21.57 -14.34
N ASP A 84 -5.31 22.14 -15.03
CA ASP A 84 -5.47 23.05 -16.18
C ASP A 84 -6.49 24.19 -15.93
N GLY A 85 -6.42 24.84 -14.76
CA GLY A 85 -7.33 25.94 -14.41
C GLY A 85 -8.75 25.51 -14.05
N ARG A 86 -9.03 24.20 -13.98
CA ARG A 86 -10.34 23.64 -13.62
C ARG A 86 -10.29 22.99 -12.25
N ALA A 87 -11.16 23.46 -11.37
CA ALA A 87 -11.34 22.85 -10.04
C ALA A 87 -12.14 21.55 -10.13
N PHE A 88 -11.71 20.55 -9.38
CA PHE A 88 -12.39 19.27 -9.20
C PHE A 88 -12.69 19.03 -7.72
N GLN A 89 -13.80 18.34 -7.45
CA GLN A 89 -14.15 17.81 -6.14
C GLN A 89 -14.27 16.29 -6.28
N VAL A 90 -13.45 15.57 -5.53
CA VAL A 90 -13.56 14.13 -5.35
C VAL A 90 -14.29 13.81 -4.06
N GLU A 91 -14.86 12.61 -3.99
CA GLU A 91 -15.70 12.18 -2.87
C GLU A 91 -14.87 12.09 -1.57
N ALA A 92 -15.33 12.80 -0.53
CA ALA A 92 -14.70 12.76 0.78
C ALA A 92 -15.19 11.53 1.58
N ASN A 93 -14.26 10.85 2.24
CA ASN A 93 -14.52 9.66 3.05
C ASN A 93 -13.77 9.66 4.39
N GLU A 94 -13.01 10.71 4.68
CA GLU A 94 -12.33 10.90 5.96
C GLU A 94 -12.44 12.37 6.38
N GLY A 95 -13.51 12.69 7.12
CA GLY A 95 -13.85 14.09 7.42
C GLY A 95 -14.03 14.89 6.12
N PRO A 96 -13.34 16.03 5.94
CA PRO A 96 -13.39 16.78 4.70
C PRO A 96 -12.51 16.18 3.58
N ASN A 97 -11.58 15.28 3.90
CA ASN A 97 -10.55 14.81 2.98
C ASN A 97 -11.00 13.59 2.19
N THR A 98 -10.38 13.39 1.02
CA THR A 98 -10.47 12.14 0.27
C THR A 98 -9.27 11.28 0.59
N LEU A 99 -9.51 10.09 1.11
CA LEU A 99 -8.52 9.08 1.47
C LEU A 99 -8.62 7.89 0.52
N HIS A 100 -7.48 7.44 -0.01
CA HIS A 100 -7.33 6.22 -0.83
C HIS A 100 -8.29 6.13 -2.03
N GLY A 101 -8.61 7.28 -2.62
CA GLY A 101 -9.40 7.38 -3.84
C GLY A 101 -10.91 7.42 -3.64
N GLY A 102 -11.38 7.59 -2.40
CA GLY A 102 -12.80 7.84 -2.09
C GLY A 102 -13.49 6.68 -1.37
N PRO A 103 -14.80 6.79 -1.12
CA PRO A 103 -15.59 5.82 -0.35
C PRO A 103 -15.45 4.36 -0.79
N VAL A 104 -15.34 4.11 -2.09
CA VAL A 104 -15.17 2.76 -2.63
C VAL A 104 -13.73 2.54 -3.10
N GLY A 105 -13.21 3.44 -3.94
CA GLY A 105 -11.84 3.39 -4.45
C GLY A 105 -11.52 2.09 -5.20
N PHE A 106 -10.26 1.91 -5.62
CA PHE A 106 -9.84 0.74 -6.40
C PHE A 106 -9.82 -0.57 -5.58
N GLY A 107 -9.61 -0.45 -4.27
CA GLY A 107 -9.49 -1.58 -3.34
C GLY A 107 -10.79 -2.34 -3.07
N ARG A 108 -11.94 -1.82 -3.53
CA ARG A 108 -13.26 -2.47 -3.40
C ARG A 108 -13.92 -2.75 -4.75
N ARG A 109 -13.13 -2.77 -5.84
CA ARG A 109 -13.58 -3.12 -7.18
C ARG A 109 -13.25 -4.57 -7.51
N LEU A 110 -14.07 -5.19 -8.35
CA LEU A 110 -13.73 -6.47 -8.96
C LEU A 110 -12.88 -6.19 -10.20
N TRP A 111 -11.66 -6.73 -10.21
CA TRP A 111 -10.71 -6.59 -11.30
C TRP A 111 -10.85 -7.77 -12.28
N ALA A 112 -10.72 -7.51 -13.57
CA ALA A 112 -10.71 -8.54 -14.59
C ALA A 112 -9.36 -9.25 -14.66
N LEU A 113 -9.37 -10.58 -14.61
CA LEU A 113 -8.17 -11.39 -14.82
C LEU A 113 -7.77 -11.38 -16.29
N GLU A 114 -6.65 -10.75 -16.62
CA GLU A 114 -6.11 -10.74 -17.99
C GLU A 114 -5.22 -11.95 -18.26
N ARG A 115 -4.34 -12.30 -17.31
CA ARG A 115 -3.38 -13.39 -17.43
C ARG A 115 -3.06 -13.98 -16.07
N TRP A 116 -2.89 -15.30 -16.02
CA TRP A 116 -2.40 -15.99 -14.84
C TRP A 116 -1.62 -17.26 -15.19
N ASP A 117 -0.57 -17.53 -14.43
CA ASP A 117 0.18 -18.77 -14.35
C ASP A 117 0.72 -18.95 -12.93
N ASP A 118 1.44 -20.04 -12.66
CA ASP A 118 1.98 -20.33 -11.32
C ASP A 118 2.95 -19.25 -10.79
N ARG A 119 3.41 -18.31 -11.62
CA ARG A 119 4.44 -17.31 -11.28
C ARG A 119 3.94 -15.89 -11.35
N SER A 120 2.83 -15.63 -12.03
CA SER A 120 2.36 -14.27 -12.25
C SER A 120 0.86 -14.19 -12.44
N ALA A 121 0.30 -13.04 -12.07
CA ALA A 121 -1.07 -12.65 -12.35
C ALA A 121 -1.08 -11.22 -12.88
N THR A 122 -1.94 -10.93 -13.85
CA THR A 122 -2.23 -9.58 -14.32
C THR A 122 -3.73 -9.33 -14.21
N LEU A 123 -4.08 -8.32 -13.42
CA LEU A 123 -5.44 -7.86 -13.19
C LEU A 123 -5.62 -6.49 -13.86
N SER A 124 -6.81 -6.22 -14.39
CA SER A 124 -7.17 -4.93 -14.99
C SER A 124 -8.47 -4.36 -14.44
N TYR A 125 -8.56 -3.04 -14.39
CA TYR A 125 -9.76 -2.32 -14.01
C TYR A 125 -9.89 -1.05 -14.82
N ARG A 126 -11.08 -0.81 -15.36
CA ARG A 126 -11.43 0.42 -16.07
C ARG A 126 -12.24 1.30 -15.14
N SER A 127 -11.60 2.34 -14.64
CA SER A 127 -12.22 3.39 -13.84
C SER A 127 -12.86 4.40 -14.80
N PRO A 128 -14.20 4.50 -14.91
CA PRO A 128 -14.84 5.40 -15.86
C PRO A 128 -14.60 6.89 -15.54
N GLU A 129 -14.93 7.76 -16.49
CA GLU A 129 -15.01 9.21 -16.27
C GLU A 129 -15.88 9.52 -15.04
N GLY A 130 -15.39 10.38 -14.15
CA GLY A 130 -16.14 10.84 -12.99
C GLY A 130 -16.27 9.82 -11.86
N GLU A 131 -15.63 8.65 -11.94
CA GLU A 131 -15.60 7.72 -10.82
C GLU A 131 -14.98 8.39 -9.59
N GLU A 132 -15.73 8.41 -8.48
CA GLU A 132 -15.36 9.09 -7.22
C GLU A 132 -15.05 10.60 -7.41
N GLY A 133 -15.53 11.19 -8.51
CA GLY A 133 -15.30 12.60 -8.89
C GLY A 133 -14.01 12.86 -9.68
N PHE A 134 -13.20 11.85 -10.00
CA PHE A 134 -11.96 12.04 -10.75
C PHE A 134 -12.22 12.24 -12.27
N PRO A 135 -11.54 13.21 -12.92
CA PRO A 135 -11.66 13.41 -14.36
C PRO A 135 -10.99 12.29 -15.16
N GLY A 136 -11.48 12.04 -16.37
CA GLY A 136 -10.90 11.04 -17.25
C GLY A 136 -11.31 9.62 -16.88
N THR A 137 -11.54 8.79 -17.90
CA THR A 137 -11.42 7.34 -17.77
C THR A 137 -9.95 6.96 -17.55
N VAL A 138 -9.68 6.05 -16.61
CA VAL A 138 -8.37 5.43 -16.36
C VAL A 138 -8.46 3.92 -16.54
N ASP A 139 -7.68 3.39 -17.48
CA ASP A 139 -7.46 1.96 -17.65
C ASP A 139 -6.22 1.56 -16.83
N ALA A 140 -6.43 0.86 -15.71
CA ALA A 140 -5.39 0.43 -14.80
C ALA A 140 -5.09 -1.06 -14.94
N ARG A 141 -3.81 -1.44 -14.79
CA ARG A 141 -3.37 -2.84 -14.71
C ARG A 141 -2.39 -3.03 -13.57
N ILE A 142 -2.47 -4.17 -12.91
CA ILE A 142 -1.57 -4.58 -11.84
C ILE A 142 -0.99 -5.94 -12.21
N LYS A 143 0.33 -6.02 -12.25
CA LYS A 143 1.05 -7.26 -12.48
C LYS A 143 1.76 -7.69 -11.22
N PHE A 144 1.39 -8.86 -10.72
CA PHE A 144 2.10 -9.58 -9.67
C PHE A 144 3.02 -10.61 -10.31
N ARG A 145 4.26 -10.72 -9.82
CA ARG A 145 5.23 -11.69 -10.33
C ARG A 145 6.13 -12.20 -9.22
N LEU A 146 6.32 -13.51 -9.15
CA LEU A 146 7.37 -14.09 -8.33
C LEU A 146 8.72 -13.99 -9.05
N ALA A 147 9.67 -13.30 -8.44
CA ALA A 147 11.01 -13.08 -8.98
C ALA A 147 12.02 -14.00 -8.28
N GLY A 148 12.11 -15.24 -8.78
CA GLY A 148 12.85 -16.30 -8.13
C GLY A 148 12.12 -16.82 -6.88
N ALA A 149 12.85 -17.54 -6.03
CA ALA A 149 12.28 -18.17 -4.83
C ALA A 149 12.00 -17.19 -3.68
N THR A 150 12.39 -15.93 -3.79
CA THR A 150 12.50 -15.03 -2.62
C THR A 150 11.80 -13.69 -2.76
N ALA A 151 11.15 -13.37 -3.88
CA ALA A 151 10.58 -12.04 -4.06
C ALA A 151 9.22 -12.02 -4.76
N LEU A 152 8.36 -11.12 -4.27
CA LEU A 152 7.17 -10.67 -4.97
C LEU A 152 7.46 -9.29 -5.59
N GLU A 153 7.24 -9.18 -6.89
CA GLU A 153 7.24 -7.92 -7.62
C GLU A 153 5.82 -7.50 -7.94
N ILE A 154 5.53 -6.22 -7.78
CA ILE A 154 4.27 -5.61 -8.18
C ILE A 154 4.59 -4.46 -9.15
N THR A 155 3.95 -4.49 -10.32
CA THR A 155 4.00 -3.38 -11.28
C THR A 155 2.60 -2.81 -11.45
N TRP A 156 2.45 -1.51 -11.30
CA TRP A 156 1.21 -0.80 -11.57
C TRP A 156 1.35 -0.02 -12.87
N LEU A 157 0.35 -0.11 -13.73
CA LEU A 157 0.28 0.58 -15.01
C LEU A 157 -1.05 1.31 -15.11
N ALA A 158 -1.06 2.49 -15.70
CA ALA A 158 -2.29 3.19 -16.00
C ALA A 158 -2.17 4.07 -17.26
N GLN A 159 -3.29 4.24 -17.96
CA GLN A 159 -3.45 5.18 -19.05
C GLN A 159 -4.74 5.98 -18.81
N ALA A 160 -4.69 7.27 -19.10
CA ALA A 160 -5.82 8.17 -18.90
C ALA A 160 -6.29 8.79 -20.22
N SER A 161 -7.60 9.01 -20.32
CA SER A 161 -8.24 9.72 -21.44
C SER A 161 -8.25 11.25 -21.28
N ALA A 162 -8.04 11.74 -20.06
CA ALA A 162 -7.89 13.15 -19.72
C ALA A 162 -6.78 13.32 -18.69
N LEU A 163 -6.32 14.56 -18.48
CA LEU A 163 -5.36 14.86 -17.42
C LEU A 163 -6.00 14.57 -16.05
N THR A 164 -5.40 13.68 -15.26
CA THR A 164 -5.92 13.25 -13.97
C THR A 164 -4.79 12.88 -13.02
N PRO A 165 -4.93 13.12 -11.70
CA PRO A 165 -4.01 12.55 -10.73
C PRO A 165 -4.12 11.02 -10.71
N VAL A 166 -2.98 10.33 -10.64
CA VAL A 166 -2.86 8.88 -10.43
C VAL A 166 -1.73 8.60 -9.45
N ASN A 167 -2.07 7.98 -8.32
CA ASN A 167 -1.11 7.58 -7.28
C ASN A 167 -1.56 6.20 -6.78
N LEU A 168 -0.95 5.12 -7.23
CA LEU A 168 -1.32 3.73 -6.88
C LEU A 168 -0.25 3.07 -6.02
N THR A 169 -0.68 2.30 -5.03
CA THR A 169 0.16 1.43 -4.19
C THR A 169 -0.67 0.26 -3.67
N HIS A 170 -0.07 -0.67 -2.94
CA HIS A 170 -0.78 -1.70 -2.18
C HIS A 170 -0.60 -1.45 -0.69
N HIS A 171 -1.70 -1.61 0.05
CA HIS A 171 -1.73 -1.40 1.49
C HIS A 171 -1.48 -2.71 2.25
N LEU A 172 -0.33 -3.34 1.96
CA LEU A 172 0.11 -4.58 2.60
C LEU A 172 0.49 -4.31 4.06
N TYR A 173 -0.09 -5.03 5.01
CA TYR A 173 0.36 -5.02 6.41
C TYR A 173 1.29 -6.19 6.64
N PHE A 174 2.57 -5.92 6.86
CA PHE A 174 3.56 -6.96 7.15
C PHE A 174 3.61 -7.30 8.63
N ASN A 175 3.72 -8.59 8.91
CA ASN A 175 4.09 -9.12 10.22
C ASN A 175 4.97 -10.37 9.98
N LEU A 176 6.28 -10.22 10.17
CA LEU A 176 7.27 -11.26 9.88
C LEU A 176 7.41 -12.28 11.03
N SER A 177 6.61 -12.15 12.10
CA SER A 177 6.47 -13.18 13.13
C SER A 177 5.57 -14.34 12.69
N GLY A 178 4.65 -14.09 11.74
CA GLY A 178 3.61 -15.03 11.34
C GLY A 178 2.41 -15.13 12.28
N ASP A 179 2.39 -14.35 13.37
CA ASP A 179 1.31 -14.36 14.35
C ASP A 179 0.55 -13.01 14.34
N PRO A 180 -0.65 -12.96 13.72
CA PRO A 180 -1.45 -11.74 13.62
C PRO A 180 -2.00 -11.22 14.96
N SER A 181 -1.89 -12.03 16.03
CA SER A 181 -2.27 -11.63 17.39
C SER A 181 -1.15 -10.92 18.16
N THR A 182 0.05 -10.83 17.57
CA THR A 182 1.22 -10.18 18.17
C THR A 182 1.56 -8.88 17.47
N SER A 183 2.01 -7.88 18.24
CA SER A 183 2.46 -6.60 17.69
C SER A 183 3.80 -6.73 16.95
N VAL A 184 4.02 -5.89 15.93
CA VAL A 184 5.29 -5.74 15.22
C VAL A 184 6.26 -4.74 15.88
N LEU A 185 5.98 -4.26 17.09
CA LEU A 185 6.84 -3.27 17.76
C LEU A 185 8.26 -3.78 18.05
N ASP A 186 8.46 -5.10 18.10
CA ASP A 186 9.77 -5.75 18.24
C ASP A 186 10.50 -5.92 16.89
N HIS A 187 9.87 -5.62 15.76
CA HIS A 187 10.51 -5.67 14.46
C HIS A 187 11.44 -4.47 14.29
N GLU A 188 12.55 -4.70 13.61
CA GLU A 188 13.52 -3.68 13.26
C GLU A 188 13.19 -3.10 11.88
N LEU A 189 13.05 -1.77 11.82
CA LEU A 189 12.80 -1.04 10.58
C LEU A 189 14.02 -0.18 10.24
N GLN A 190 14.42 -0.22 8.98
CA GLN A 190 15.42 0.65 8.38
C GLN A 190 14.85 1.26 7.11
N ILE A 191 15.01 2.57 6.92
CA ILE A 191 14.55 3.30 5.74
C ILE A 191 15.68 4.21 5.28
N ALA A 192 16.12 4.02 4.04
CA ALA A 192 17.03 4.94 3.39
C ALA A 192 16.23 6.20 2.98
N ALA A 193 16.22 7.19 3.86
CA ALA A 193 15.54 8.48 3.68
C ALA A 193 16.08 9.51 4.68
N ASP A 194 16.28 10.76 4.24
CA ASP A 194 16.78 11.86 5.08
C ASP A 194 15.68 12.83 5.53
N ALA A 195 14.46 12.68 5.01
CA ALA A 195 13.33 13.53 5.36
C ALA A 195 11.99 12.77 5.35
N ILE A 196 11.00 13.35 6.02
CA ILE A 196 9.57 12.99 5.88
C ILE A 196 8.77 14.21 5.38
N THR A 197 7.55 13.97 4.94
CA THR A 197 6.54 15.03 4.79
C THR A 197 5.76 15.17 6.11
N PRO A 198 6.06 16.15 6.98
CA PRO A 198 5.32 16.35 8.22
C PRO A 198 3.88 16.77 7.91
N VAL A 199 2.96 16.36 8.77
CA VAL A 199 1.51 16.53 8.62
C VAL A 199 0.94 17.54 9.61
N ARG A 200 -0.19 18.11 9.22
CA ARG A 200 -1.09 18.91 10.05
C ARG A 200 -2.02 18.00 10.87
N PRO A 201 -2.83 18.53 11.81
CA PRO A 201 -3.74 17.73 12.63
C PRO A 201 -4.78 16.90 11.86
N ASP A 202 -5.07 17.26 10.61
CA ASP A 202 -5.94 16.53 9.67
C ASP A 202 -5.19 15.49 8.83
N LEU A 203 -3.93 15.20 9.17
CA LEU A 203 -3.02 14.27 8.50
C LEU A 203 -2.67 14.64 7.04
N ILE A 204 -2.98 15.86 6.62
CA ILE A 204 -2.52 16.41 5.34
C ILE A 204 -1.08 16.92 5.49
N PRO A 205 -0.16 16.64 4.54
CA PRO A 205 1.16 17.24 4.55
C PRO A 205 1.13 18.77 4.61
N THR A 206 2.09 19.33 5.32
CA THR A 206 2.27 20.79 5.41
C THR A 206 2.75 21.43 4.10
N GLY A 207 3.34 20.64 3.20
CA GLY A 207 4.06 21.10 2.01
C GLY A 207 5.59 21.20 2.21
N ASP A 208 6.04 21.11 3.47
CA ASP A 208 7.46 21.12 3.84
C ASP A 208 8.06 19.70 3.83
N LEU A 209 9.39 19.64 3.88
CA LEU A 209 10.16 18.43 4.17
C LEU A 209 10.87 18.60 5.51
N MET A 210 10.65 17.68 6.45
CA MET A 210 11.31 17.69 7.77
C MET A 210 12.45 16.68 7.78
N ALA A 211 13.66 17.12 8.11
CA ALA A 211 14.81 16.23 8.28
C ALA A 211 14.55 15.18 9.37
N VAL A 212 14.99 13.94 9.15
CA VAL A 212 14.81 12.87 10.13
C VAL A 212 15.83 12.92 11.26
N GLU A 213 17.01 13.50 11.02
CA GLU A 213 18.13 13.50 11.97
C GLU A 213 17.74 14.05 13.35
N GLY A 214 18.04 13.27 14.39
CA GLY A 214 17.71 13.65 15.77
C GLY A 214 16.22 13.57 16.12
N THR A 215 15.39 12.97 15.25
CA THR A 215 13.96 12.77 15.48
C THR A 215 13.63 11.27 15.58
N PRO A 216 12.43 10.89 16.04
CA PRO A 216 12.00 9.48 16.04
C PRO A 216 11.88 8.85 14.65
N PHE A 217 11.92 9.68 13.60
CA PHE A 217 11.84 9.24 12.22
C PHE A 217 13.21 8.90 11.61
N ASP A 218 14.30 9.06 12.38
CA ASP A 218 15.65 8.64 11.97
C ASP A 218 15.80 7.12 12.00
N LEU A 219 15.26 6.49 10.95
CA LEU A 219 15.35 5.05 10.70
C LEU A 219 16.41 4.74 9.65
N ARG A 220 17.39 5.64 9.42
CA ARG A 220 18.49 5.39 8.48
C ARG A 220 19.36 4.20 8.92
N ARG A 221 19.37 3.93 10.22
CA ARG A 221 19.86 2.69 10.84
C ARG A 221 18.67 1.87 11.33
N ALA A 222 18.83 0.55 11.29
CA ALA A 222 17.81 -0.37 11.81
C ALA A 222 17.55 -0.09 13.29
N ALA A 223 16.29 0.08 13.66
CA ALA A 223 15.84 0.26 15.04
C ALA A 223 14.48 -0.42 15.25
N PRO A 224 14.17 -0.89 16.47
CA PRO A 224 12.84 -1.41 16.79
C PRO A 224 11.76 -0.36 16.54
N ILE A 225 10.66 -0.75 15.89
CA ILE A 225 9.52 0.15 15.65
C ILE A 225 8.98 0.70 16.98
N GLY A 226 8.95 -0.14 18.02
CA GLY A 226 8.55 0.22 19.39
C GLY A 226 9.34 1.39 19.98
N GLU A 227 10.65 1.46 19.72
CA GLU A 227 11.50 2.54 20.21
C GLU A 227 11.22 3.86 19.49
N ALA A 228 10.90 3.82 18.19
CA ALA A 228 10.51 5.00 17.44
C ALA A 228 9.16 5.55 17.92
N VAL A 229 8.13 4.70 18.03
CA VAL A 229 6.77 5.15 18.40
C VAL A 229 6.64 5.59 19.85
N ALA A 230 7.53 5.12 20.75
CA ALA A 230 7.52 5.49 22.16
C ALA A 230 8.13 6.88 22.45
N GLN A 231 8.82 7.48 21.48
CA GLN A 231 9.42 8.81 21.67
C GLN A 231 8.38 9.93 21.69
N THR A 232 8.71 11.03 22.34
CA THR A 232 7.86 12.23 22.34
C THR A 232 8.20 13.12 21.16
N HIS A 233 7.26 13.27 20.22
CA HIS A 233 7.38 14.20 19.10
C HIS A 233 5.99 14.66 18.63
N PRO A 234 5.79 15.95 18.25
CA PRO A 234 4.48 16.46 17.85
C PRO A 234 3.82 15.65 16.72
N GLN A 235 4.61 15.24 15.73
CA GLN A 235 4.13 14.41 14.61
C GLN A 235 3.65 13.02 15.04
N LEU A 236 4.31 12.38 16.03
CA LEU A 236 3.83 11.12 16.60
C LEU A 236 2.53 11.33 17.39
N ALA A 237 2.40 12.45 18.11
CA ALA A 237 1.19 12.78 18.85
C ALA A 237 -0.01 13.04 17.93
N ILE A 238 0.21 13.63 16.75
CA ILE A 238 -0.82 13.82 15.72
C ILE A 238 -1.28 12.47 15.15
N ALA A 239 -0.34 11.60 14.80
CA ALA A 239 -0.62 10.32 14.13
C ALA A 239 -0.98 9.16 15.07
N GLY A 240 -0.67 9.25 16.36
CA GLY A 240 -0.79 8.15 17.32
C GLY A 240 0.22 7.01 17.09
N GLY A 241 1.27 7.26 16.30
CA GLY A 241 2.26 6.27 15.86
C GLY A 241 3.04 6.79 14.65
N LEU A 242 3.66 5.89 13.89
CA LEU A 242 4.13 6.22 12.55
C LEU A 242 2.92 6.22 11.61
N ASP A 243 2.63 7.35 10.97
CA ASP A 243 1.72 7.45 9.81
C ASP A 243 2.22 8.58 8.88
N HIS A 244 3.45 8.43 8.38
CA HIS A 244 4.11 9.49 7.61
C HIS A 244 4.70 8.94 6.32
N ASN A 245 4.90 9.82 5.34
CA ASN A 245 5.61 9.53 4.11
C ASN A 245 7.09 9.94 4.25
N TRP A 246 7.99 8.95 4.18
CA TRP A 246 9.44 9.18 4.06
C TRP A 246 9.78 9.53 2.62
N VAL A 247 10.69 10.49 2.45
CA VAL A 247 11.30 10.86 1.17
C VAL A 247 12.41 9.86 0.88
N LEU A 248 12.11 8.84 0.08
CA LEU A 248 13.03 7.74 -0.17
C LEU A 248 14.25 8.19 -0.97
N ASN A 249 15.43 7.74 -0.53
CA ASN A 249 16.68 7.81 -1.28
C ASN A 249 17.28 6.42 -1.56
N GLY A 250 16.58 5.34 -1.17
CA GLY A 250 17.04 3.97 -1.33
C GLY A 250 16.04 2.92 -0.80
N PRO A 251 16.50 1.71 -0.47
CA PRO A 251 15.63 0.65 0.03
C PRO A 251 15.12 0.89 1.45
N ALA A 252 14.01 0.25 1.78
CA ALA A 252 13.60 0.02 3.16
C ALA A 252 13.76 -1.46 3.52
N ARG A 253 14.01 -1.77 4.79
CA ARG A 253 14.18 -3.13 5.30
C ARG A 253 13.41 -3.29 6.59
N LEU A 254 12.61 -4.35 6.66
CA LEU A 254 11.91 -4.81 7.86
C LEU A 254 12.50 -6.15 8.27
N ALA A 255 12.79 -6.35 9.55
CA ALA A 255 13.23 -7.65 10.07
C ALA A 255 12.53 -8.00 11.37
N CYS A 256 12.30 -9.30 11.57
CA CYS A 256 11.83 -9.85 12.83
C CYS A 256 12.98 -10.62 13.49
N PRO A 257 13.57 -10.09 14.59
CA PRO A 257 14.64 -10.78 15.31
C PRO A 257 14.24 -12.18 15.78
N ARG A 258 12.96 -12.38 16.12
CA ARG A 258 12.43 -13.66 16.63
C ARG A 258 12.48 -14.78 15.61
N THR A 259 12.10 -14.50 14.36
CA THR A 259 12.10 -15.51 13.29
C THR A 259 13.39 -15.50 12.48
N GLY A 260 14.20 -14.44 12.59
CA GLY A 260 15.36 -14.20 11.73
C GLY A 260 14.98 -13.84 10.30
N LEU A 261 13.68 -13.64 10.01
CA LEU A 261 13.18 -13.27 8.70
C LEU A 261 13.37 -11.78 8.46
N ALA A 262 13.76 -11.42 7.24
CA ALA A 262 13.83 -10.04 6.80
C ALA A 262 13.22 -9.86 5.42
N MET A 263 12.69 -8.67 5.17
CA MET A 263 12.16 -8.23 3.89
C MET A 263 12.81 -6.89 3.51
N THR A 264 13.41 -6.84 2.33
CA THR A 264 13.89 -5.60 1.70
C THR A 264 12.88 -5.15 0.63
N LEU A 265 12.41 -3.92 0.76
CA LEU A 265 11.60 -3.21 -0.22
C LEU A 265 12.48 -2.31 -1.08
N THR A 266 12.40 -2.49 -2.40
CA THR A 266 12.97 -1.55 -3.39
C THR A 266 11.86 -1.06 -4.31
N THR A 267 11.91 0.19 -4.72
CA THR A 267 10.89 0.80 -5.58
C THR A 267 11.47 1.93 -6.44
N ASP A 268 10.76 2.27 -7.51
CA ASP A 268 11.00 3.48 -8.30
C ASP A 268 10.20 4.70 -7.79
N GLN A 269 9.53 4.58 -6.64
CA GLN A 269 8.73 5.65 -6.06
C GLN A 269 9.54 6.61 -5.17
N PRO A 270 9.17 7.91 -5.18
CA PRO A 270 9.88 8.92 -4.39
C PRO A 270 9.55 8.83 -2.89
N GLY A 271 8.40 8.25 -2.54
CA GLY A 271 7.88 8.22 -1.18
C GLY A 271 7.58 6.81 -0.68
N LEU A 272 7.64 6.66 0.64
CA LEU A 272 7.17 5.48 1.36
C LEU A 272 6.27 5.91 2.50
N GLN A 273 4.96 5.65 2.39
CA GLN A 273 4.09 5.75 3.56
C GLN A 273 4.42 4.59 4.50
N VAL A 274 4.63 4.93 5.76
CA VAL A 274 4.80 3.96 6.84
C VAL A 274 3.71 4.18 7.86
N TYR A 275 2.82 3.19 7.98
CA TYR A 275 1.78 3.16 9.00
C TYR A 275 2.06 2.01 9.98
N SER A 276 2.28 2.34 11.25
CA SER A 276 2.66 1.37 12.28
C SER A 276 1.51 0.53 12.82
N GLY A 277 0.31 0.61 12.24
CA GLY A 277 -0.82 -0.24 12.61
C GLY A 277 -1.49 0.10 13.94
N GLN A 278 -1.29 1.31 14.48
CA GLN A 278 -1.82 1.72 15.79
C GLN A 278 -3.35 1.64 15.90
N GLY A 279 -4.07 1.82 14.79
CA GLY A 279 -5.53 1.73 14.72
C GLY A 279 -6.07 0.34 14.34
N LEU A 280 -5.19 -0.67 14.20
CA LEU A 280 -5.65 -2.05 13.97
C LEU A 280 -6.40 -2.58 15.19
N THR A 281 -7.49 -3.29 14.92
CA THR A 281 -8.34 -3.93 15.93
C THR A 281 -8.56 -5.40 15.57
N ALA A 282 -9.28 -6.12 16.44
CA ALA A 282 -9.63 -7.51 16.22
C ALA A 282 -10.16 -7.75 14.77
N PRO A 283 -9.69 -8.81 14.09
CA PRO A 283 -8.93 -9.94 14.63
C PRO A 283 -7.42 -9.70 14.81
N PHE A 284 -6.91 -8.52 14.45
CA PHE A 284 -5.50 -8.17 14.56
C PHE A 284 -5.21 -7.45 15.88
N ALA A 285 -4.00 -7.60 16.41
CA ALA A 285 -3.56 -6.76 17.52
C ALA A 285 -3.41 -5.30 17.08
N ALA A 286 -3.50 -4.35 18.03
CA ALA A 286 -2.97 -3.01 17.81
C ALA A 286 -1.47 -3.13 17.51
N HIS A 287 -1.00 -2.42 16.49
CA HIS A 287 0.32 -2.63 15.90
C HIS A 287 0.56 -4.07 15.42
N GLY A 288 -0.48 -4.83 15.07
CA GLY A 288 -0.38 -6.22 14.63
C GLY A 288 0.25 -6.40 13.24
N GLY A 289 0.45 -5.30 12.51
CA GLY A 289 1.15 -5.26 11.24
C GLY A 289 1.56 -3.84 10.88
N ILE A 290 2.58 -3.71 10.05
CA ILE A 290 3.09 -2.43 9.54
C ILE A 290 2.85 -2.32 8.03
N ALA A 291 2.26 -1.21 7.59
CA ALA A 291 2.13 -0.93 6.17
C ALA A 291 3.34 -0.17 5.64
N LEU A 292 3.85 -0.63 4.49
CA LEU A 292 4.98 -0.05 3.76
C LEU A 292 4.55 0.19 2.31
N GLU A 293 4.03 1.39 2.04
CA GLU A 293 3.35 1.72 0.79
C GLU A 293 4.23 2.62 -0.09
N PRO A 294 4.93 2.08 -1.10
CA PRO A 294 5.73 2.90 -2.02
C PRO A 294 4.80 3.72 -2.93
N GLN A 295 4.92 5.04 -2.89
CA GLN A 295 3.96 5.94 -3.56
C GLN A 295 4.56 7.31 -3.91
N GLY A 296 3.79 8.11 -4.66
CA GLY A 296 3.98 9.56 -4.73
C GLY A 296 3.51 10.20 -3.43
N PHE A 297 4.00 11.40 -3.12
CA PHE A 297 3.71 12.05 -1.84
C PHE A 297 2.20 12.30 -1.67
N PRO A 298 1.66 12.14 -0.45
CA PRO A 298 0.29 12.51 -0.17
C PRO A 298 0.02 13.97 -0.54
N ASP A 299 -1.19 14.26 -0.99
CA ASP A 299 -1.62 15.60 -1.40
C ASP A 299 -0.73 16.30 -2.47
N ALA A 300 0.16 15.58 -3.16
CA ALA A 300 1.06 16.18 -4.16
C ALA A 300 0.35 16.94 -5.28
N VAL A 301 -0.92 16.62 -5.55
CA VAL A 301 -1.76 17.35 -6.51
C VAL A 301 -2.02 18.82 -6.09
N ASN A 302 -1.89 19.14 -4.80
CA ASN A 302 -2.07 20.48 -4.23
C ASN A 302 -0.77 21.11 -3.71
N GLN A 303 0.37 20.42 -3.85
CA GLN A 303 1.65 20.82 -3.29
C GLN A 303 2.69 20.99 -4.41
N PRO A 304 2.85 22.20 -5.00
CA PRO A 304 3.71 22.41 -6.17
C PRO A 304 5.20 22.09 -5.96
N SER A 305 5.66 22.03 -4.71
CA SER A 305 7.02 21.61 -4.35
C SER A 305 7.23 20.10 -4.39
N PHE A 306 6.14 19.31 -4.41
CA PHE A 306 6.20 17.84 -4.42
C PHE A 306 6.32 17.30 -5.86
N PRO A 307 6.82 16.05 -6.03
CA PRO A 307 6.87 15.41 -7.34
C PRO A 307 5.47 15.31 -7.99
N ASP A 308 5.43 15.55 -9.30
CA ASP A 308 4.18 15.50 -10.08
C ASP A 308 3.53 14.11 -10.04
N VAL A 309 2.20 14.10 -9.92
CA VAL A 309 1.32 12.92 -9.84
C VAL A 309 0.26 12.92 -10.94
N LEU A 310 0.28 13.90 -11.84
CA LEU A 310 -0.66 14.01 -12.95
C LEU A 310 -0.26 13.09 -14.12
N LEU A 311 -1.22 12.30 -14.57
CA LEU A 311 -1.09 11.45 -15.76
C LEU A 311 -1.74 12.15 -16.97
N ARG A 312 -0.96 12.40 -18.03
CA ARG A 312 -1.44 13.04 -19.27
C ARG A 312 -1.93 12.00 -20.28
N PRO A 313 -2.90 12.34 -21.15
CA PRO A 313 -3.26 11.50 -22.28
C PRO A 313 -2.04 11.16 -23.15
N GLY A 314 -1.93 9.91 -23.58
CA GLY A 314 -0.79 9.40 -24.35
C GLY A 314 0.43 8.99 -23.52
N GLN A 315 0.50 9.37 -22.23
CA GLN A 315 1.51 8.85 -21.32
C GLN A 315 1.08 7.50 -20.73
N THR A 316 2.06 6.69 -20.34
CA THR A 316 1.82 5.49 -19.55
C THR A 316 2.40 5.72 -18.16
N TYR A 317 1.53 5.74 -17.17
CA TYR A 317 1.94 5.65 -15.77
C TYR A 317 2.53 4.27 -15.53
N ARG A 318 3.67 4.22 -14.84
CA ARG A 318 4.32 2.98 -14.44
C ARG A 318 4.93 3.16 -13.05
N ARG A 319 4.67 2.18 -12.18
CA ARG A 319 5.37 2.02 -10.89
C ARG A 319 5.80 0.59 -10.70
N HIS A 320 6.83 0.40 -9.89
CA HIS A 320 7.39 -0.89 -9.59
C HIS A 320 7.88 -0.98 -8.14
N ALA A 321 7.55 -2.09 -7.48
CA ALA A 321 8.05 -2.42 -6.16
C ALA A 321 8.46 -3.89 -6.10
N VAL A 322 9.53 -4.17 -5.37
CA VAL A 322 10.01 -5.54 -5.10
C VAL A 322 10.12 -5.73 -3.61
N TYR A 323 9.41 -6.73 -3.09
CA TYR A 323 9.48 -7.20 -1.71
C TYR A 323 10.31 -8.50 -1.71
N ARG A 324 11.58 -8.41 -1.28
CA ARG A 324 12.51 -9.54 -1.29
C ARG A 324 12.78 -10.04 0.12
N PHE A 325 12.52 -11.32 0.34
CA PHE A 325 12.70 -12.00 1.61
C PHE A 325 14.07 -12.70 1.69
N ALA A 326 14.61 -12.76 2.90
CA ALA A 326 15.83 -13.50 3.21
C ALA A 326 15.83 -13.90 4.70
N GLY A 327 16.64 -14.91 5.04
CA GLY A 327 16.71 -15.44 6.40
C GLY A 327 15.53 -16.35 6.76
N GLY A 328 15.34 -16.59 8.05
CA GLY A 328 14.43 -17.61 8.60
C GLY A 328 15.16 -18.89 9.02
N ALA A 329 14.70 -19.50 10.13
CA ALA A 329 15.07 -20.88 10.46
C ALA A 329 14.33 -21.83 9.50
N VAL A 330 15.07 -22.74 8.86
CA VAL A 330 14.53 -23.91 8.14
C VAL A 330 14.17 -24.99 9.13
#